data_AF-A0A0D8JEV3-F1
#
_entry.id   AF-A0A0D8JEV3-F1
#
_cell.length_a   1.000
_cell.length_b   1.000
_cell.length_c   1.000
_cell.angle_alpha   90.00
_cell.angle_beta   90.00
_cell.angle_gamma   90.00
#
_symmetry.space_group_name_H-M   'P 1'
#
loop_
_entity.id
_entity.type
_entity.pdbx_description
1 polymer ?
#
loop_
_entity_poly.entity_id
_entity_poly.type
_entity_poly.pdbx_seq_one_letter_code
_entity_poly.pdbx_strand_id
1 'polypeptide(L)'
;MIQRVFFSIFLVCFCLSTWANNVNNDSIANRIFTLIYQQNLTEAEKTYTNGKEELSEFYRTFLNLDLHWWKYRTTYSKENSEQLDELIDASLLPKTDTYEQKMLQIIVRSYQLRYEKKKFNIFGMLSARSDIRDLIAAIEKEDPPFSGDEQKLFESYVIMYQYIENINFFANAKKSEAREMKLKRMEKFASEDNVILNTVADFFLARMYQKIEDKPEVGLQHFKILTKKYPTNQTFAEYQAECEEKI
;
A
#
# COMPACT_ATOMS: atom_id res chain seq x y z
N MET A 1 36.11 -14.67 47.51
CA MET A 1 34.86 -14.13 46.93
C MET A 1 35.06 -13.21 45.73
N ILE A 2 36.28 -13.07 45.18
CA ILE A 2 36.59 -12.11 44.09
C ILE A 2 36.80 -12.80 42.73
N GLN A 3 36.95 -14.13 42.69
CA GLN A 3 37.12 -14.90 41.45
C GLN A 3 35.82 -15.33 40.76
N ARG A 4 34.64 -15.13 41.39
CA ARG A 4 33.34 -15.43 40.76
C ARG A 4 32.71 -14.23 40.04
N VAL A 5 33.28 -13.03 40.17
CA VAL A 5 32.75 -11.81 39.55
C VAL A 5 33.31 -11.58 38.14
N PHE A 6 34.49 -12.12 37.82
CA PHE A 6 35.10 -11.96 36.50
C PHE A 6 34.50 -12.84 35.41
N PHE A 7 33.79 -13.92 35.77
CA PHE A 7 33.10 -14.76 34.78
C PHE A 7 31.78 -14.15 34.29
N SER A 8 31.22 -13.20 35.04
CA SER A 8 29.97 -12.51 34.66
C SER A 8 30.20 -11.31 33.73
N ILE A 9 31.41 -10.77 33.64
CA ILE A 9 31.71 -9.63 32.76
C ILE A 9 32.08 -10.09 31.34
N PHE A 10 32.68 -11.28 31.21
CA PHE A 10 33.01 -11.86 29.89
C PHE A 10 31.77 -12.39 29.15
N LEU A 11 30.70 -12.75 29.87
CA LEU A 11 29.43 -13.17 29.26
C LEU A 11 28.55 -11.98 28.84
N VAL A 12 28.77 -10.78 29.40
CA VAL A 12 28.02 -9.56 29.04
C VAL A 12 28.63 -8.86 27.82
N CYS A 13 29.91 -9.10 27.51
CA CYS A 13 30.54 -8.54 26.31
C CYS A 13 30.30 -9.39 25.03
N PHE A 14 29.78 -10.61 25.15
CA PHE A 14 29.40 -11.46 24.02
C PHE A 14 27.90 -11.46 23.70
N CYS A 15 27.09 -10.73 24.48
CA CYS A 15 25.66 -10.51 24.20
C CYS A 15 25.35 -9.14 23.60
N LEU A 16 26.36 -8.30 23.31
CA LEU A 16 26.19 -6.99 22.69
C LEU A 16 26.59 -6.94 21.20
N SER A 17 26.90 -8.08 20.58
CA SER A 17 27.13 -8.19 19.13
C SER A 17 25.99 -8.86 18.35
N THR A 18 24.85 -9.15 18.98
CA THR A 18 23.63 -9.60 18.28
C THR A 18 22.65 -8.47 17.95
N TRP A 19 23.07 -7.21 18.07
CA TRP A 19 22.37 -6.03 17.53
C TRP A 19 23.05 -5.49 16.26
N ALA A 20 23.52 -6.40 15.41
CA ALA A 20 23.96 -6.10 14.04
C ALA A 20 23.37 -7.07 13.00
N ASN A 21 22.35 -7.87 13.37
CA ASN A 21 21.67 -8.81 12.48
C ASN A 21 20.18 -8.47 12.30
N ASN A 22 19.88 -7.22 11.94
CA ASN A 22 18.64 -6.90 11.21
C ASN A 22 18.91 -6.83 9.69
N VAL A 23 19.77 -7.73 9.21
CA VAL A 23 20.26 -7.84 7.82
C VAL A 23 19.25 -8.59 6.94
N ASN A 24 17.96 -8.30 7.06
CA ASN A 24 16.96 -8.83 6.12
C ASN A 24 15.78 -7.87 5.83
N ASN A 25 15.91 -6.59 6.19
CA ASN A 25 14.90 -5.58 5.85
C ASN A 25 15.19 -4.81 4.54
N ASP A 26 16.24 -5.18 3.82
CA ASP A 26 16.82 -4.42 2.71
C ASP A 26 16.53 -5.06 1.34
N SER A 27 15.28 -5.52 1.13
CA SER A 27 14.86 -5.84 -0.24
C SER A 27 14.88 -4.55 -1.07
N ILE A 28 15.38 -4.61 -2.30
CA ILE A 28 15.36 -3.49 -3.24
C ILE A 28 13.96 -2.86 -3.34
N ALA A 29 12.90 -3.66 -3.21
CA ALA A 29 11.51 -3.20 -3.15
C ALA A 29 11.24 -2.26 -1.96
N ASN A 30 11.67 -2.64 -0.74
CA ASN A 30 11.51 -1.81 0.46
C ASN A 30 12.24 -0.48 0.33
N ARG A 31 13.45 -0.49 -0.27
CA ARG A 31 14.23 0.73 -0.48
C ARG A 31 13.55 1.68 -1.46
N ILE A 32 13.10 1.18 -2.62
CA ILE A 32 12.36 1.98 -3.61
C ILE A 32 11.09 2.54 -2.98
N PHE A 33 10.29 1.70 -2.33
CA PHE A 33 9.06 2.10 -1.67
C PHE A 33 9.30 3.19 -0.62
N THR A 34 10.30 3.00 0.23
CA THR A 34 10.64 3.99 1.27
C THR A 34 11.00 5.34 0.65
N LEU A 35 11.80 5.36 -0.43
CA LEU A 35 12.14 6.60 -1.15
C LEU A 35 10.91 7.27 -1.76
N ILE A 36 9.97 6.50 -2.33
CA ILE A 36 8.70 7.01 -2.87
C ILE A 36 7.91 7.72 -1.77
N TYR A 37 7.70 7.06 -0.62
CA TYR A 37 6.90 7.62 0.46
C TYR A 37 7.62 8.72 1.26
N GLN A 38 8.95 8.77 1.23
CA GLN A 38 9.72 9.93 1.65
C GLN A 38 9.68 11.10 0.63
N GLN A 39 8.97 10.93 -0.49
CA GLN A 39 8.90 11.89 -1.59
C GLN A 39 10.28 12.26 -2.19
N ASN A 40 11.28 11.38 -2.05
CA ASN A 40 12.54 11.49 -2.77
C ASN A 40 12.42 10.81 -4.14
N LEU A 41 11.56 11.35 -5.00
CA LEU A 41 11.10 10.68 -6.22
C LEU A 41 12.20 10.49 -7.27
N THR A 42 13.16 11.42 -7.35
CA THR A 42 14.31 11.29 -8.26
C THR A 42 15.22 10.13 -7.86
N GLU A 43 15.54 9.98 -6.57
CA GLU A 43 16.35 8.85 -6.10
C GLU A 43 15.57 7.54 -6.14
N ALA A 44 14.24 7.58 -5.90
CA ALA A 44 13.37 6.42 -6.06
C ALA A 44 13.39 5.90 -7.50
N GLU A 45 13.27 6.78 -8.50
CA GLU A 45 13.32 6.43 -9.91
C GLU A 45 14.67 5.85 -10.32
N LYS A 46 15.77 6.46 -9.88
CA LYS A 46 17.11 5.94 -10.10
C LYS A 46 17.30 4.56 -9.47
N THR A 47 16.86 4.39 -8.23
CA THR A 47 16.95 3.11 -7.51
C THR A 47 16.11 2.03 -8.20
N TYR A 48 14.88 2.37 -8.63
CA TYR A 48 14.04 1.47 -9.41
C TYR A 48 14.70 1.08 -10.74
N THR A 49 15.20 2.04 -11.51
CA THR A 49 15.80 1.79 -12.82
C THR A 49 17.00 0.85 -12.74
N ASN A 50 17.83 1.01 -11.71
CA ASN A 50 19.04 0.20 -11.52
C ASN A 50 18.74 -1.20 -10.95
N GLY A 51 17.66 -1.37 -10.18
CA GLY A 51 17.35 -2.60 -9.45
C GLY A 51 16.12 -3.37 -9.92
N LYS A 52 15.40 -2.89 -10.95
CA LYS A 52 14.11 -3.48 -11.37
C LYS A 52 14.19 -4.95 -11.82
N GLU A 53 15.36 -5.41 -12.26
CA GLU A 53 15.57 -6.80 -12.69
C GLU A 53 15.64 -7.77 -11.50
N GLU A 54 15.89 -7.27 -10.29
CA GLU A 54 15.87 -8.05 -9.05
C GLU A 54 14.45 -8.14 -8.45
N LEU A 55 13.49 -7.38 -8.98
CA LEU A 55 12.12 -7.37 -8.52
C LEU A 55 11.31 -8.50 -9.18
N SER A 56 10.42 -9.11 -8.39
CA SER A 56 9.33 -9.90 -8.96
C SER A 56 8.48 -9.04 -9.89
N GLU A 57 7.75 -9.67 -10.82
CA GLU A 57 6.86 -8.95 -11.72
C GLU A 57 5.79 -8.14 -10.98
N PHE A 58 5.32 -8.66 -9.84
CA PHE A 58 4.41 -7.95 -8.96
C PHE A 58 5.01 -6.66 -8.40
N TYR A 59 6.16 -6.73 -7.71
CA TYR A 59 6.78 -5.52 -7.16
C TYR A 59 7.26 -4.57 -8.24
N ARG A 60 7.74 -5.08 -9.38
CA ARG A 60 8.12 -4.25 -10.52
C ARG A 60 6.94 -3.42 -11.03
N THR A 61 5.79 -4.06 -11.25
CA THR A 61 4.56 -3.37 -11.70
C THR A 61 4.05 -2.41 -10.64
N PHE A 62 3.92 -2.88 -9.40
CA PHE A 62 3.40 -2.10 -8.29
C PHE A 62 4.23 -0.83 -8.01
N LEU A 63 5.56 -0.96 -7.89
CA LEU A 63 6.43 0.17 -7.56
C LEU A 63 6.56 1.16 -8.72
N ASN A 64 6.51 0.69 -9.97
CA ASN A 64 6.54 1.58 -11.12
C ASN A 64 5.27 2.46 -11.18
N LEU A 65 4.11 1.84 -10.98
CA LEU A 65 2.83 2.56 -10.90
C LEU A 65 2.80 3.52 -9.72
N ASP A 66 3.26 3.09 -8.54
CA ASP A 66 3.25 3.95 -7.36
C ASP A 66 4.20 5.15 -7.52
N LEU A 67 5.39 4.94 -8.07
CA LEU A 67 6.34 6.01 -8.38
C LEU A 67 5.72 7.08 -9.30
N HIS A 68 5.13 6.66 -10.42
CA HIS A 68 4.52 7.59 -11.39
C HIS A 68 3.26 8.26 -10.82
N TRP A 69 2.47 7.52 -10.03
CA TRP A 69 1.36 8.09 -9.28
C TRP A 69 1.82 9.22 -8.35
N TRP A 70 2.89 9.01 -7.58
CA TRP A 70 3.41 10.02 -6.67
C TRP A 70 4.06 11.20 -7.41
N LYS A 71 4.75 10.99 -8.53
CA LYS A 71 5.22 12.07 -9.41
C LYS A 71 4.07 12.95 -9.88
N TYR A 72 3.02 12.34 -10.43
CA TYR A 72 1.83 13.06 -10.87
C TYR A 72 1.14 13.79 -9.71
N ARG A 73 0.93 13.10 -8.58
CA ARG A 73 0.21 13.63 -7.42
C ARG A 73 0.91 14.81 -6.74
N THR A 74 2.24 14.83 -6.72
CA THR A 74 3.02 15.89 -6.06
C THR A 74 3.26 17.09 -6.96
N THR A 75 3.41 16.89 -8.27
CA THR A 75 3.75 17.97 -9.20
C THR A 75 2.56 18.55 -9.96
N TYR A 76 1.48 17.76 -10.16
CA TYR A 76 0.35 18.09 -11.04
C TYR A 76 0.76 18.50 -12.46
N SER A 77 1.97 18.12 -12.90
CA SER A 77 2.45 18.48 -14.23
C SER A 77 1.72 17.66 -15.29
N LYS A 78 1.42 18.27 -16.44
CA LYS A 78 0.88 17.59 -17.61
C LYS A 78 1.75 16.40 -18.05
N GLU A 79 3.07 16.58 -18.06
CA GLU A 79 4.04 15.53 -18.42
C GLU A 79 3.90 14.29 -17.53
N ASN A 80 3.97 14.43 -16.20
CA ASN A 80 3.77 13.29 -15.30
C ASN A 80 2.36 12.68 -15.40
N SER A 81 1.35 13.46 -15.79
CA SER A 81 0.00 12.94 -16.06
C SER A 81 0.00 12.03 -17.28
N GLU A 82 0.60 12.47 -18.40
CA GLU A 82 0.70 11.71 -19.65
C GLU A 82 1.54 10.44 -19.46
N GLN A 83 2.68 10.54 -18.77
CA GLN A 83 3.53 9.37 -18.45
C GLN A 83 2.79 8.32 -17.61
N LEU A 84 1.98 8.75 -16.64
CA LEU A 84 1.19 7.82 -15.85
C LEU A 84 0.08 7.16 -16.67
N ASP A 85 -0.58 7.90 -17.55
CA ASP A 85 -1.62 7.38 -18.46
C ASP A 85 -1.05 6.32 -19.41
N GLU A 86 0.07 6.65 -20.07
CA GLU A 86 0.79 5.74 -20.95
C GLU A 86 1.26 4.48 -20.21
N LEU A 87 1.76 4.63 -18.98
CA LEU A 87 2.16 3.50 -18.16
C LEU A 87 0.97 2.60 -17.79
N ILE A 88 -0.17 3.18 -17.43
CA ILE A 88 -1.40 2.42 -17.14
C ILE A 88 -1.81 1.65 -18.39
N ASP A 89 -1.94 2.31 -19.54
CA ASP A 89 -2.37 1.68 -20.78
C ASP A 89 -1.40 0.57 -21.24
N ALA A 90 -0.09 0.78 -21.13
CA ALA A 90 0.92 -0.22 -21.45
C ALA A 90 0.92 -1.42 -20.48
N SER A 91 0.44 -1.23 -19.26
CA SER A 91 0.34 -2.30 -18.24
C SER A 91 -0.96 -3.10 -18.34
N LEU A 92 -1.94 -2.66 -19.15
CA LEU A 92 -3.18 -3.38 -19.35
C LEU A 92 -2.95 -4.61 -20.24
N LEU A 93 -3.16 -5.79 -19.65
CA LEU A 93 -3.12 -7.07 -20.35
C LEU A 93 -4.41 -7.30 -21.17
N PRO A 94 -4.32 -7.66 -22.46
CA PRO A 94 -5.48 -7.84 -23.34
C PRO A 94 -6.34 -9.07 -22.99
N LYS A 95 -5.77 -10.06 -22.29
CA LYS A 95 -6.49 -11.22 -21.76
C LYS A 95 -5.79 -11.75 -20.51
N THR A 96 -6.55 -12.01 -19.45
CA THR A 96 -6.05 -12.47 -18.15
C THR A 96 -6.52 -13.90 -17.89
N ASP A 97 -5.65 -14.87 -18.14
CA ASP A 97 -6.02 -16.28 -17.98
C ASP A 97 -5.50 -16.83 -16.63
N THR A 98 -4.35 -16.36 -16.12
CA THR A 98 -3.79 -16.84 -14.84
C THR A 98 -4.20 -15.99 -13.63
N TYR A 99 -4.08 -16.56 -12.42
CA TYR A 99 -4.32 -15.85 -11.16
C TYR A 99 -3.41 -14.62 -11.02
N GLU A 100 -2.11 -14.78 -11.30
CA GLU A 100 -1.10 -13.72 -11.22
C GLU A 100 -1.44 -12.55 -12.16
N GLN A 101 -1.85 -12.86 -13.39
CA GLN A 101 -2.25 -11.84 -14.37
C GLN A 101 -3.49 -11.06 -13.91
N LYS A 102 -4.48 -11.75 -13.33
CA LYS A 102 -5.67 -11.10 -12.76
C LYS A 102 -5.30 -10.23 -11.56
N MET A 103 -4.43 -10.72 -10.68
CA MET A 103 -3.89 -9.97 -9.54
C MET A 103 -3.20 -8.69 -9.99
N LEU A 104 -2.26 -8.78 -10.94
CA LEU A 104 -1.57 -7.63 -11.52
C LEU A 104 -2.56 -6.64 -12.15
N GLN A 105 -3.54 -7.14 -12.89
CA GLN A 105 -4.54 -6.28 -13.52
C GLN A 105 -5.44 -5.57 -12.51
N ILE A 106 -5.78 -6.18 -11.38
CA ILE A 106 -6.48 -5.48 -10.29
C ILE A 106 -5.63 -4.33 -9.74
N ILE A 107 -4.31 -4.51 -9.60
CA ILE A 107 -3.40 -3.44 -9.17
C ILE A 107 -3.36 -2.32 -10.21
N VAL A 108 -3.14 -2.63 -11.49
CA VAL A 108 -3.13 -1.64 -12.59
C VAL A 108 -4.44 -0.84 -12.62
N ARG A 109 -5.59 -1.53 -12.63
CA ARG A 109 -6.91 -0.90 -12.63
C ARG A 109 -7.17 -0.09 -11.36
N SER A 110 -6.59 -0.45 -10.22
CA SER A 110 -6.68 0.36 -9.00
C SER A 110 -5.96 1.70 -9.14
N TYR A 111 -4.81 1.74 -9.82
CA TYR A 111 -4.13 3.00 -10.16
C TYR A 111 -4.87 3.78 -11.23
N GLN A 112 -5.44 3.10 -12.24
CA GLN A 112 -6.33 3.74 -13.21
C GLN A 112 -7.50 4.43 -12.52
N LEU A 113 -8.19 3.74 -11.61
CA LEU A 113 -9.31 4.33 -10.85
C LEU A 113 -8.87 5.59 -10.07
N ARG A 114 -7.68 5.57 -9.44
CA ARG A 114 -7.12 6.74 -8.75
C ARG A 114 -6.84 7.90 -9.71
N TYR A 115 -6.25 7.61 -10.87
CA TYR A 115 -5.94 8.58 -11.92
C TYR A 115 -7.22 9.20 -12.50
N GLU A 116 -8.17 8.37 -12.92
CA GLU A 116 -9.48 8.78 -13.45
C GLU A 116 -10.26 9.66 -12.46
N LYS A 117 -10.22 9.29 -11.17
CA LYS A 117 -10.81 10.09 -10.09
C LYS A 117 -10.14 11.43 -9.92
N LYS A 118 -8.80 11.48 -10.02
CA LYS A 118 -8.03 12.70 -9.86
C LYS A 118 -8.31 13.72 -10.96
N LYS A 119 -8.59 13.24 -12.19
CA LYS A 119 -8.99 14.08 -13.33
C LYS A 119 -10.51 14.27 -13.49
N PHE A 120 -11.31 13.82 -12.52
CA PHE A 120 -12.78 13.88 -12.55
C PHE A 120 -13.44 13.22 -13.77
N ASN A 121 -12.81 12.20 -14.37
CA ASN A 121 -13.40 11.46 -15.49
C ASN A 121 -14.31 10.33 -15.01
N ILE A 122 -15.62 10.61 -15.01
CA ILE A 122 -16.65 9.70 -14.48
C ILE A 122 -16.73 8.39 -15.27
N PHE A 123 -16.66 8.44 -16.60
CA PHE A 123 -16.76 7.24 -17.42
C PHE A 123 -15.56 6.31 -17.21
N GLY A 124 -14.36 6.87 -17.17
CA GLY A 124 -13.14 6.12 -16.86
C GLY A 124 -13.19 5.49 -15.47
N MET A 125 -13.65 6.23 -14.46
CA MET A 125 -13.86 5.70 -13.11
C MET A 125 -14.83 4.51 -13.08
N LEU A 126 -15.99 4.63 -13.74
CA LEU A 126 -17.00 3.57 -13.77
C LEU A 126 -16.50 2.33 -14.52
N SER A 127 -15.77 2.51 -15.63
CA SER A 127 -15.17 1.42 -16.39
C SER A 127 -14.15 0.66 -15.55
N ALA A 128 -13.16 1.37 -14.98
CA ALA A 128 -12.13 0.75 -14.15
C ALA A 128 -12.72 0.02 -12.93
N ARG A 129 -13.76 0.60 -12.32
CA ARG A 129 -14.51 -0.04 -11.22
C ARG A 129 -15.18 -1.34 -11.69
N SER A 130 -15.90 -1.32 -12.81
CA SER A 130 -16.51 -2.53 -13.36
C SER A 130 -15.47 -3.63 -13.61
N ASP A 131 -14.35 -3.28 -14.23
CA ASP A 131 -13.27 -4.22 -14.53
C ASP A 131 -12.68 -4.84 -13.25
N ILE A 132 -12.42 -4.03 -12.22
CA ILE A 132 -11.92 -4.55 -10.92
C ILE A 132 -12.91 -5.52 -10.30
N ARG A 133 -14.21 -5.20 -10.31
CA ARG A 133 -15.26 -6.08 -9.76
C ARG A 133 -15.26 -7.42 -10.48
N ASP A 134 -15.23 -7.40 -11.81
CA ASP A 134 -15.32 -8.61 -12.62
C ASP A 134 -14.05 -9.46 -12.46
N LEU A 135 -12.87 -8.83 -12.35
CA LEU A 135 -11.61 -9.51 -12.03
C LEU A 135 -11.61 -10.15 -10.63
N ILE A 136 -12.10 -9.44 -9.60
CA ILE A 136 -12.22 -9.99 -8.24
C ILE A 136 -13.16 -11.19 -8.23
N ALA A 137 -14.33 -11.09 -8.88
CA ALA A 137 -15.29 -12.18 -8.96
C ALA A 137 -14.75 -13.42 -9.71
N ALA A 138 -13.79 -13.23 -10.63
CA ALA A 138 -13.07 -14.32 -11.28
C ALA A 138 -12.03 -14.96 -10.32
N ILE A 139 -11.22 -14.14 -9.64
CA ILE A 139 -10.18 -14.62 -8.72
C ILE A 139 -10.75 -15.33 -7.48
N GLU A 140 -11.90 -14.89 -6.96
CA GLU A 140 -12.52 -15.51 -5.77
C GLU A 140 -12.99 -16.95 -6.02
N LYS A 141 -13.06 -17.40 -7.27
CA LYS A 141 -13.40 -18.77 -7.66
C LYS A 141 -12.17 -19.67 -7.81
N GLU A 142 -10.97 -19.10 -7.67
CA GLU A 142 -9.70 -19.78 -7.85
C GLU A 142 -8.99 -19.89 -6.50
N ASP A 143 -8.29 -21.00 -6.27
CA ASP A 143 -7.40 -21.12 -5.12
C ASP A 143 -6.11 -20.34 -5.41
N PRO A 144 -5.67 -19.43 -4.52
CA PRO A 144 -4.45 -18.67 -4.74
C PRO A 144 -3.24 -19.63 -4.79
N PRO A 145 -2.45 -19.61 -5.88
CA PRO A 145 -1.35 -20.57 -6.05
C PRO A 145 -0.12 -20.25 -5.18
N PHE A 146 -0.12 -19.12 -4.47
CA PHE A 146 0.98 -18.67 -3.63
C PHE A 146 0.51 -17.99 -2.34
N SER A 147 1.42 -17.94 -1.37
CA SER A 147 1.28 -17.23 -0.10
C SER A 147 2.50 -16.34 0.11
N GLY A 148 2.37 -15.28 0.91
CA GLY A 148 3.47 -14.36 1.20
C GLY A 148 3.04 -12.90 1.18
N ASP A 149 4.02 -12.00 1.20
CA ASP A 149 3.78 -10.56 1.35
C ASP A 149 3.12 -9.95 0.10
N GLU A 150 3.42 -10.45 -1.10
CA GLU A 150 2.74 -10.02 -2.34
C GLU A 150 1.25 -10.34 -2.29
N GLN A 151 0.89 -11.55 -1.86
CA GLN A 151 -0.49 -11.97 -1.71
C GLN A 151 -1.22 -11.14 -0.66
N LYS A 152 -0.59 -10.85 0.49
CA LYS A 152 -1.18 -9.97 1.52
C LYS A 152 -1.34 -8.55 1.02
N LEU A 153 -0.36 -8.03 0.28
CA LEU A 153 -0.44 -6.69 -0.30
C LEU A 153 -1.59 -6.63 -1.31
N PHE A 154 -1.70 -7.61 -2.19
CA PHE A 154 -2.86 -7.75 -3.08
C PHE A 154 -4.18 -7.84 -2.31
N GLU A 155 -4.25 -8.67 -1.27
CA GLU A 155 -5.43 -8.81 -0.41
C GLU A 155 -5.84 -7.46 0.19
N SER A 156 -4.89 -6.61 0.57
CA SER A 156 -5.21 -5.26 1.06
C SER A 156 -5.94 -4.39 0.02
N TYR A 157 -5.57 -4.50 -1.27
CA TYR A 157 -6.26 -3.80 -2.35
C TYR A 157 -7.67 -4.34 -2.57
N VAL A 158 -7.84 -5.68 -2.56
CA VAL A 158 -9.15 -6.32 -2.67
C VAL A 158 -10.05 -5.92 -1.50
N ILE A 159 -9.54 -5.97 -0.26
CA ILE A 159 -10.28 -5.53 0.93
C ILE A 159 -10.73 -4.08 0.76
N MET A 160 -9.81 -3.16 0.43
CA MET A 160 -10.15 -1.74 0.28
C MET A 160 -11.22 -1.52 -0.79
N TYR A 161 -11.08 -2.18 -1.93
CA TYR A 161 -12.05 -2.09 -3.02
C TYR A 161 -13.44 -2.59 -2.59
N GLN A 162 -13.52 -3.83 -2.11
CA GLN A 162 -14.78 -4.40 -1.65
C GLN A 162 -15.39 -3.62 -0.48
N TYR A 163 -14.56 -3.01 0.35
CA TYR A 163 -15.01 -2.19 1.46
C TYR A 163 -15.73 -0.94 0.98
N ILE A 164 -15.23 -0.30 -0.09
CA ILE A 164 -15.87 0.85 -0.73
C ILE A 164 -17.12 0.44 -1.52
N GLU A 165 -17.05 -0.65 -2.29
CA GLU A 165 -18.17 -1.12 -3.14
C GLU A 165 -19.43 -1.40 -2.32
N ASN A 166 -19.27 -2.01 -1.14
CA ASN A 166 -20.38 -2.45 -0.32
C ASN A 166 -21.01 -1.34 0.54
N ILE A 167 -20.58 -0.07 0.35
CA ILE A 167 -21.23 1.07 0.97
C ILE A 167 -22.47 1.42 0.16
N ASN A 168 -23.64 0.97 0.62
CA ASN A 168 -24.89 1.59 0.19
C ASN A 168 -24.97 3.00 0.77
N PHE A 169 -24.56 4.01 -0.01
CA PHE A 169 -24.60 5.43 0.39
C PHE A 169 -25.98 5.93 0.84
N PHE A 170 -27.06 5.19 0.52
CA PHE A 170 -28.45 5.54 0.83
C PHE A 170 -29.13 4.62 1.86
N ALA A 171 -28.48 3.53 2.27
CA ALA A 171 -29.04 2.65 3.28
C ALA A 171 -28.24 2.81 4.56
N ASN A 172 -28.93 2.90 5.70
CA ASN A 172 -28.36 2.65 7.03
C ASN A 172 -27.88 1.19 7.09
N ALA A 173 -26.81 0.87 6.37
CA ALA A 173 -26.17 -0.42 6.37
C ALA A 173 -25.50 -0.54 7.75
N LYS A 174 -26.22 -1.17 8.69
CA LYS A 174 -25.65 -1.64 9.95
C LYS A 174 -24.28 -2.26 9.63
N LYS A 175 -23.27 -1.89 10.41
CA LYS A 175 -21.92 -2.45 10.30
C LYS A 175 -22.02 -3.97 10.30
N SER A 176 -21.87 -4.59 9.12
CA SER A 176 -22.01 -6.03 8.98
C SER A 176 -20.79 -6.72 9.57
N GLU A 177 -20.98 -7.94 10.06
CA GLU A 177 -19.87 -8.77 10.54
C GLU A 177 -18.77 -8.91 9.47
N ALA A 178 -19.16 -9.06 8.20
CA ALA A 178 -18.23 -9.08 7.07
C ALA A 178 -17.38 -7.80 6.94
N ARG A 179 -17.96 -6.62 7.22
CA ARG A 179 -17.24 -5.34 7.20
C ARG A 179 -16.26 -5.24 8.37
N GLU A 180 -16.65 -5.74 9.54
CA GLU A 180 -15.76 -5.77 10.70
C GLU A 180 -14.59 -6.75 10.52
N MET A 181 -14.83 -7.93 9.92
CA MET A 181 -13.75 -8.87 9.59
C MET A 181 -12.72 -8.26 8.64
N LYS A 182 -13.16 -7.48 7.65
CA LYS A 182 -12.28 -6.75 6.72
C LYS A 182 -11.41 -5.71 7.44
N LEU A 183 -11.98 -4.94 8.37
CA LEU A 183 -11.22 -4.01 9.20
C LEU A 183 -10.17 -4.74 10.04
N LYS A 184 -10.57 -5.79 10.78
CA LYS A 184 -9.65 -6.59 11.60
C LYS A 184 -8.52 -7.21 10.79
N ARG A 185 -8.82 -7.67 9.57
CA ARG A 185 -7.81 -8.22 8.66
C ARG A 185 -6.81 -7.16 8.22
N MET A 186 -7.28 -5.96 7.88
CA MET A 186 -6.41 -4.84 7.53
C MET A 186 -5.60 -4.33 8.73
N GLU A 187 -6.18 -4.31 9.94
CA GLU A 187 -5.46 -3.97 11.19
C GLU A 187 -4.32 -4.97 11.46
N LYS A 188 -4.56 -6.26 11.20
CA LYS A 188 -3.50 -7.26 11.26
C LYS A 188 -2.36 -6.92 10.31
N PHE A 189 -2.66 -6.57 9.05
CA PHE A 189 -1.64 -6.15 8.08
C PHE A 189 -0.86 -4.90 8.49
N ALA A 190 -1.54 -3.91 9.06
CA ALA A 190 -0.90 -2.71 9.60
C ALA A 190 0.06 -3.01 10.77
N SER A 191 -0.18 -4.10 11.51
CA SER A 191 0.69 -4.54 12.60
C SER A 191 1.87 -5.43 12.19
N GLU A 192 1.98 -5.82 10.91
CA GLU A 192 3.07 -6.66 10.44
C GLU A 192 4.38 -5.87 10.22
N ASP A 193 5.52 -6.57 10.27
CA ASP A 193 6.85 -5.96 10.11
C ASP A 193 7.17 -5.54 8.67
N ASN A 194 6.48 -6.11 7.67
CA ASN A 194 6.70 -5.77 6.26
C ASN A 194 6.36 -4.31 5.99
N VAL A 195 7.38 -3.53 5.61
CA VAL A 195 7.31 -2.07 5.45
C VAL A 195 6.30 -1.64 4.39
N ILE A 196 6.17 -2.37 3.30
CA ILE A 196 5.24 -2.03 2.21
C ILE A 196 3.81 -2.33 2.65
N LEU A 197 3.58 -3.55 3.14
CA LEU A 197 2.28 -4.02 3.56
C LEU A 197 1.71 -3.16 4.68
N ASN A 198 2.48 -2.90 5.74
CA ASN A 198 1.97 -2.12 6.87
C ASN A 198 1.65 -0.67 6.48
N THR A 199 2.48 -0.05 5.64
CA THR A 199 2.24 1.33 5.16
C THR A 199 0.97 1.43 4.33
N VAL A 200 0.78 0.48 3.39
CA VAL A 200 -0.43 0.46 2.56
C VAL A 200 -1.67 0.17 3.40
N ALA A 201 -1.58 -0.75 4.35
CA ALA A 201 -2.68 -1.10 5.25
C ALA A 201 -3.05 0.06 6.18
N ASP A 202 -2.08 0.71 6.82
CA ASP A 202 -2.29 1.92 7.63
C ASP A 202 -2.95 3.02 6.80
N PHE A 203 -2.48 3.25 5.57
CA PHE A 203 -3.07 4.27 4.70
C PHE A 203 -4.53 3.96 4.35
N PHE A 204 -4.84 2.70 4.00
CA PHE A 204 -6.21 2.29 3.72
C PHE A 204 -7.10 2.37 4.96
N LEU A 205 -6.65 1.91 6.13
CA LEU A 205 -7.38 2.04 7.40
C LEU A 205 -7.67 3.50 7.71
N ALA A 206 -6.67 4.36 7.61
CA ALA A 206 -6.83 5.78 7.88
C ALA A 206 -7.96 6.38 7.02
N ARG A 207 -7.99 6.06 5.72
CA ARG A 207 -9.02 6.53 4.80
C ARG A 207 -10.39 5.88 5.01
N MET A 208 -10.44 4.57 5.31
CA MET A 208 -11.69 3.87 5.64
C MET A 208 -12.33 4.46 6.89
N TYR A 209 -11.54 4.64 7.96
CA TYR A 209 -12.04 5.23 9.20
C TYR A 209 -12.49 6.69 9.01
N GLN A 210 -11.67 7.51 8.34
CA GLN A 210 -11.95 8.92 8.14
C GLN A 210 -13.14 9.21 7.21
N LYS A 211 -13.30 8.45 6.12
CA LYS A 211 -14.25 8.79 5.05
C LYS A 211 -15.49 7.89 5.01
N ILE A 212 -15.48 6.75 5.69
CA ILE A 212 -16.53 5.72 5.55
C ILE A 212 -17.13 5.30 6.89
N GLU A 213 -16.30 5.06 7.90
CA GLU A 213 -16.80 4.75 9.26
C GLU A 213 -17.23 6.00 10.03
N ASP A 214 -16.90 7.19 9.51
CA ASP A 214 -17.09 8.47 10.19
C ASP A 214 -16.42 8.49 11.58
N LYS A 215 -15.20 7.96 11.63
CA LYS A 215 -14.32 7.87 12.81
C LYS A 215 -12.98 8.55 12.56
N PRO A 216 -12.96 9.88 12.37
CA PRO A 216 -11.72 10.62 12.09
C PRO A 216 -10.66 10.44 13.19
N GLU A 217 -11.05 10.21 14.44
CA GLU A 217 -10.16 9.96 15.56
C GLU A 217 -9.35 8.65 15.43
N VAL A 218 -9.96 7.59 14.88
CA VAL A 218 -9.25 6.34 14.61
C VAL A 218 -8.38 6.50 13.36
N GLY A 219 -8.90 7.18 12.33
CA GLY A 219 -8.12 7.50 11.15
C GLY A 219 -6.86 8.34 11.47
N LEU A 220 -6.97 9.26 12.43
CA LEU A 220 -5.86 10.07 12.92
C LEU A 220 -4.74 9.24 13.54
N GLN A 221 -5.05 8.15 14.25
CA GLN A 221 -4.03 7.27 14.84
C GLN A 221 -3.13 6.66 13.77
N HIS A 222 -3.73 6.15 12.69
CA HIS A 222 -2.99 5.63 11.55
C HIS A 222 -2.20 6.72 10.81
N PHE A 223 -2.78 7.90 10.58
CA PHE A 223 -2.02 8.99 9.95
C PHE A 223 -0.84 9.46 10.79
N LYS A 224 -0.94 9.48 12.13
CA LYS A 224 0.19 9.78 13.02
C LYS A 224 1.32 8.76 12.91
N ILE A 225 1.00 7.48 12.71
CA ILE A 225 2.02 6.45 12.44
C ILE A 225 2.71 6.76 11.11
N LEU A 226 1.94 7.03 10.06
CA LEU A 226 2.44 7.30 8.72
C LEU A 226 3.29 8.57 8.64
N THR A 227 2.85 9.69 9.23
CA THR A 227 3.60 10.95 9.25
C THR A 227 4.87 10.86 10.10
N LYS A 228 4.85 10.08 11.19
CA LYS A 228 6.06 9.79 11.95
C LYS A 228 7.07 8.96 11.14
N LYS A 229 6.59 7.97 10.39
CA LYS A 229 7.43 7.09 9.56
C LYS A 229 7.96 7.80 8.31
N TYR A 230 7.15 8.67 7.72
CA TYR A 230 7.46 9.41 6.48
C TYR A 230 7.23 10.92 6.69
N PRO A 231 8.10 11.60 7.46
CA PRO A 231 7.88 12.99 7.88
C PRO A 231 7.91 14.01 6.72
N THR A 232 8.51 13.63 5.59
CA THR A 232 8.56 14.45 4.38
C THR A 232 7.34 14.26 3.48
N ASN A 233 6.44 13.31 3.78
CA ASN A 233 5.26 13.06 2.95
C ASN A 233 4.17 14.10 3.21
N GLN A 234 4.09 15.11 2.35
CA GLN A 234 3.12 16.21 2.49
C GLN A 234 1.67 15.71 2.43
N THR A 235 1.35 14.71 1.60
CA THR A 235 0.00 14.16 1.51
C THR A 235 -0.43 13.49 2.83
N PHE A 236 0.47 12.80 3.52
CA PHE A 236 0.14 12.23 4.83
C PHE A 236 -0.08 13.32 5.88
N ALA A 237 0.71 14.38 5.86
CA ALA A 237 0.51 15.53 6.75
C ALA A 237 -0.83 16.23 6.48
N GLU A 238 -1.18 16.47 5.22
CA GLU A 238 -2.48 17.03 4.81
C GLU A 238 -3.65 16.17 5.30
N TYR A 239 -3.59 14.85 5.10
CA TYR A 239 -4.65 13.96 5.55
C TYR A 239 -4.72 13.80 7.07
N GLN A 240 -3.60 13.92 7.77
CA GLN A 240 -3.61 14.02 9.22
C GLN A 240 -4.36 15.28 9.67
N ALA A 241 -4.04 16.44 9.09
CA ALA A 241 -4.71 17.71 9.40
C ALA A 241 -6.22 17.64 9.09
N GLU A 242 -6.61 17.04 7.96
CA GLU A 242 -8.04 16.81 7.64
C GLU A 242 -8.76 15.95 8.70
N CYS A 243 -8.08 15.04 9.39
CA CYS A 243 -8.67 14.30 10.50
C CYS A 243 -8.77 15.17 11.76
N GLU A 244 -7.73 15.95 12.07
CA GLU A 244 -7.70 16.85 13.23
C GLU A 244 -8.78 17.92 13.16
N GLU A 245 -9.07 18.47 11.97
CA GLU A 245 -10.13 19.46 11.76
C GLU A 245 -11.56 18.92 11.97
N LYS A 246 -11.74 17.60 11.93
CA LYS A 246 -13.04 16.93 12.03
C LYS A 246 -13.38 16.42 13.43
N ILE A 247 -12.44 16.54 14.39
CA ILE A 247 -12.58 16.13 15.78
C ILE A 247 -12.92 17.37 16.62
#